data_AF-A0A4Y2CSR4-F1
#
_entry.id   AF-A0A4Y2CSR4-F1
#
_cell.length_a   1.000
_cell.length_b   1.000
_cell.length_c   1.000
_cell.angle_alpha   90.00
_cell.angle_beta   90.00
_cell.angle_gamma   90.00
#
_symmetry.space_group_name_H-M   'P 1'
#
loop_
_entity.id
_entity.type
_entity.pdbx_description
1 polymer ?
#
loop_
_entity_poly.entity_id
_entity_poly.type
_entity_poly.pdbx_seq_one_letter_code
_entity_poly.pdbx_strand_id
1 'polypeptide(L)'
;MSLKKFDQMLIGQVQAVLELRWSHGIIQTHFKKKGIEISPSHISRIKNSKLGSTKNDTKPIKNGRQSKLKASDLQRLEKMASKPDPPTQASMDKALTLS
;
A
#
# COMPACT_ATOMS: atom_id res chain seq x y z
N MET A 1 11.91 24.62 -17.67
CA MET A 1 11.76 23.79 -16.46
C MET A 1 11.01 22.51 -16.83
N SER A 2 11.67 21.36 -16.74
CA SER A 2 11.08 20.09 -17.16
C SER A 2 10.12 19.58 -16.08
N LEU A 3 8.81 19.65 -16.36
CA LEU A 3 7.69 19.08 -15.59
C LEU A 3 7.72 17.53 -15.54
N LYS A 4 8.91 16.90 -15.58
CA LYS A 4 9.03 15.46 -15.86
C LYS A 4 9.15 14.54 -14.67
N LYS A 5 9.30 15.03 -13.44
CA LYS A 5 9.27 14.18 -12.24
C LYS A 5 8.72 14.97 -11.06
N PHE A 6 7.40 15.16 -11.01
CA PHE A 6 6.76 15.17 -9.71
C PHE A 6 6.99 13.77 -9.17
N ASP A 7 7.89 13.61 -8.18
CA ASP A 7 8.34 12.29 -7.77
C ASP A 7 7.14 11.40 -7.42
N GLN A 8 7.18 10.15 -7.87
CA GLN A 8 6.17 9.14 -7.55
C GLN A 8 5.93 9.06 -6.03
N MET A 9 7.01 9.28 -5.26
CA MET A 9 6.97 9.40 -3.80
C MET A 9 6.09 10.57 -3.33
N LEU A 10 6.21 11.74 -3.97
CA LEU A 10 5.42 12.92 -3.61
C LEU A 10 3.94 12.74 -4.00
N ILE A 11 3.67 12.10 -5.14
CA ILE A 11 2.31 11.72 -5.55
C ILE A 11 1.67 10.81 -4.49
N GLY A 12 2.39 9.80 -4.01
CA GLY A 12 1.93 8.91 -2.95
C GLY A 12 1.67 9.63 -1.63
N GLN A 13 2.53 10.59 -1.24
CA GLN A 13 2.31 11.41 -0.05
C GLN A 13 1.06 12.29 -0.18
N VAL A 14 0.82 12.88 -1.34
CA VAL A 14 -0.39 13.69 -1.60
C VAL A 14 -1.65 12.81 -1.62
N GLN A 15 -1.58 11.58 -2.16
CA GLN A 15 -2.68 10.61 -2.10
C GLN A 15 -3.01 10.22 -0.65
N ALA A 16 -2.01 9.93 0.18
CA ALA A 16 -2.22 9.57 1.58
C ALA A 16 -2.96 10.67 2.37
N VAL A 17 -2.58 11.94 2.19
CA VAL A 17 -3.30 13.05 2.86
C VAL A 17 -4.69 13.32 2.26
N LEU A 18 -4.90 13.00 0.98
CA LEU A 18 -6.23 13.05 0.37
C LEU A 18 -7.16 11.95 0.93
N GLU A 19 -6.65 10.75 1.21
CA GLU A 19 -7.40 9.67 1.87
C GLU A 19 -7.81 10.04 3.28
N LEU A 20 -6.99 10.81 3.99
CA LEU A 20 -7.32 11.41 5.28
C LEU A 20 -8.36 12.55 5.19
N ARG A 21 -8.96 12.78 4.01
CA ARG A 21 -9.97 13.80 3.72
C ARG A 21 -9.51 15.24 4.01
N TRP A 22 -8.20 15.49 3.94
CA TRP A 22 -7.68 16.85 4.12
C TRP A 22 -8.15 17.77 2.99
N SER A 23 -8.46 19.02 3.33
CA SER A 23 -8.80 20.02 2.32
C SER A 23 -7.56 20.46 1.53
N HIS A 24 -7.77 20.99 0.33
CA HIS A 24 -6.68 21.45 -0.53
C HIS A 24 -5.76 22.46 0.17
N GLY A 25 -6.33 23.41 0.93
CA GLY A 25 -5.55 24.42 1.64
C GLY A 25 -4.64 23.85 2.73
N ILE A 26 -5.09 22.82 3.45
CA ILE A 26 -4.28 22.13 4.48
C ILE A 26 -3.12 21.39 3.82
N ILE A 27 -3.39 20.68 2.71
CA ILE A 27 -2.37 19.98 1.93
C ILE A 27 -1.31 20.97 1.44
N GLN A 28 -1.72 22.08 0.83
CA GLN A 28 -0.78 23.10 0.35
C GLN A 28 0.08 23.67 1.47
N THR A 29 -0.51 24.00 2.62
CA THR A 29 0.22 24.54 3.76
C THR A 29 1.22 23.52 4.31
N HIS A 30 0.85 22.24 4.39
CA HIS A 30 1.72 21.17 4.86
C HIS A 30 2.96 21.02 3.98
N PHE A 31 2.78 20.96 2.66
CA PHE A 31 3.90 20.82 1.73
C PHE A 31 4.71 22.11 1.60
N LYS A 32 4.09 23.30 1.69
CA LYS A 32 4.78 24.58 1.71
C LYS A 32 5.73 24.70 2.90
N LYS A 33 5.34 24.21 4.08
CA LYS A 33 6.22 24.11 5.27
C LYS A 33 7.43 23.20 5.05
N LYS A 34 7.33 22.22 4.14
CA LYS A 34 8.43 21.33 3.72
C LYS A 34 9.24 21.91 2.56
N GLY A 35 8.99 23.15 2.14
CA GLY A 35 9.64 23.78 0.99
C GLY A 35 9.11 23.30 -0.36
N ILE A 36 7.96 22.64 -0.39
CA ILE A 36 7.39 22.04 -1.60
C ILE A 36 6.12 22.80 -1.97
N GLU A 37 6.18 23.55 -3.07
CA GLU A 37 5.03 24.29 -3.56
C GLU A 37 4.16 23.41 -4.46
N ILE A 38 2.92 23.17 -4.04
CA ILE A 38 1.96 22.35 -4.80
C ILE A 38 0.78 23.21 -5.25
N SER A 39 0.58 23.29 -6.56
CA SER A 39 -0.57 23.98 -7.14
C SER A 39 -1.90 23.24 -6.85
N PRO A 40 -3.04 23.95 -6.67
CA PRO A 40 -4.35 23.31 -6.47
C PRO A 40 -4.77 22.40 -7.64
N SER A 41 -4.37 22.78 -8.86
CA SER A 41 -4.60 22.00 -10.08
C SER A 41 -3.86 20.66 -10.05
N HIS A 42 -2.65 20.60 -9.48
CA HIS A 42 -1.94 19.33 -9.28
C HIS A 42 -2.66 18.42 -8.29
N ILE A 43 -3.14 18.95 -7.17
CA ILE A 43 -3.90 18.18 -6.18
C ILE A 43 -5.18 17.62 -6.81
N SER A 44 -5.87 18.46 -7.59
CA SER A 44 -7.08 18.05 -8.32
C SER A 44 -6.80 16.98 -9.37
N ARG A 45 -5.66 17.08 -10.09
CA ARG A 45 -5.21 16.03 -11.01
C ARG A 45 -4.92 14.72 -10.29
N ILE A 46 -4.25 14.75 -9.14
CA ILE A 46 -3.95 13.55 -8.36
C ILE A 46 -5.25 12.91 -7.84
N LYS A 47 -6.16 13.72 -7.27
CA LYS A 47 -7.46 13.27 -6.76
C LYS A 47 -8.33 12.62 -7.84
N ASN A 48 -8.37 13.23 -9.04
CA ASN A 48 -9.22 12.76 -10.14
C ASN A 48 -8.51 11.80 -11.09
N SER A 49 -7.19 11.64 -10.97
CA SER A 49 -6.48 10.68 -11.78
C SER A 49 -6.97 9.29 -11.40
N LYS A 50 -7.38 8.51 -12.40
CA LYS A 50 -7.42 7.05 -12.32
C LYS A 50 -6.01 6.46 -12.22
N LEU A 51 -5.06 7.21 -11.64
CA LEU A 51 -3.84 6.62 -11.14
C LEU A 51 -4.31 5.77 -9.96
N GLY A 52 -4.78 4.57 -10.31
CA GLY A 52 -5.14 3.55 -9.36
C GLY A 52 -4.05 3.55 -8.32
N SER A 53 -4.48 3.49 -7.06
CA SER A 53 -3.70 3.00 -5.93
C SER A 53 -2.47 2.30 -6.48
N THR A 54 -1.31 2.95 -6.41
CA THR A 54 -0.04 2.33 -6.76
C THR A 54 0.23 1.28 -5.69
N LYS A 55 -0.57 0.21 -5.72
CA LYS A 55 -0.09 -1.15 -5.59
C LYS A 55 0.92 -1.27 -6.72
N ASN A 56 2.14 -0.86 -6.40
CA ASN A 56 3.41 -1.11 -7.07
C ASN A 56 3.29 -1.60 -8.51
N ASP A 57 3.98 -0.91 -9.43
CA ASP A 57 4.49 -1.44 -10.71
C ASP A 57 5.46 -2.62 -10.54
N THR A 58 5.19 -3.53 -9.59
CA THR A 58 5.69 -4.88 -9.68
C THR A 58 4.99 -5.49 -10.88
N LYS A 59 5.77 -5.87 -11.91
CA LYS A 59 5.36 -6.78 -12.99
C LYS A 59 4.27 -7.73 -12.47
N PRO A 60 3.22 -8.08 -13.25
CA PRO A 60 2.25 -9.05 -12.78
C PRO A 60 3.05 -10.26 -12.29
N ILE A 61 3.03 -10.47 -10.97
CA ILE A 61 3.60 -11.66 -10.37
C ILE A 61 2.83 -12.74 -11.09
N LYS A 62 3.52 -13.49 -11.96
CA LYS A 62 2.92 -14.61 -12.68
C LYS A 62 2.16 -15.36 -11.60
N ASN A 63 0.84 -15.45 -11.73
CA ASN A 63 0.03 -16.32 -10.89
C ASN A 63 0.45 -17.76 -11.23
N GLY A 64 1.65 -18.17 -10.82
CA GLY A 64 1.90 -19.55 -10.47
C GLY A 64 0.84 -19.90 -9.46
N ARG A 65 0.15 -21.01 -9.71
CA ARG A 65 -1.00 -21.55 -8.96
C ARG A 65 -1.25 -20.80 -7.66
N GLN A 66 -2.15 -19.81 -7.69
CA GLN A 66 -2.64 -19.19 -6.46
C GLN A 66 -3.33 -20.29 -5.65
N SER A 67 -2.57 -20.98 -4.80
CA SER A 67 -3.16 -21.70 -3.69
C SER A 67 -3.63 -20.62 -2.73
N LYS A 68 -4.84 -20.13 -2.97
CA LYS A 68 -5.50 -19.18 -2.08
C LYS A 68 -5.69 -19.95 -0.77
N LEU A 69 -4.92 -19.58 0.26
CA LEU A 69 -5.12 -20.08 1.62
C LEU A 69 -6.62 -19.97 1.93
N LYS A 70 -7.22 -21.09 2.32
CA LYS A 70 -8.63 -21.11 2.69
C LYS A 70 -8.77 -20.41 4.04
N ALA A 71 -9.97 -19.94 4.36
CA ALA A 71 -10.25 -19.34 5.66
C ALA A 71 -9.89 -20.30 6.83
N SER A 72 -10.00 -21.61 6.61
CA SER A 72 -9.58 -22.65 7.56
C SER A 72 -8.07 -22.66 7.80
N ASP A 73 -7.26 -22.39 6.79
CA ASP A 73 -5.80 -22.35 6.89
C ASP A 73 -5.35 -21.13 7.70
N LEU A 74 -6.04 -20.01 7.51
CA LEU A 74 -5.83 -18.80 8.32
C LEU A 74 -6.20 -19.03 9.79
N GLN A 75 -7.33 -19.67 10.06
CA GLN A 75 -7.73 -20.00 11.44
C GLN A 75 -6.73 -20.97 12.11
N ARG A 76 -6.14 -21.89 11.35
CA ARG A 76 -5.10 -22.80 11.86
C ARG A 76 -3.80 -22.04 12.18
N LEU A 77 -3.40 -21.09 11.33
CA LEU A 77 -2.26 -20.21 11.59
C LEU A 77 -2.45 -19.40 12.87
N GLU A 78 -3.61 -18.78 13.06
CA GLU A 78 -3.92 -17.99 14.25
C GLU A 78 -3.80 -18.84 15.53
N LYS A 79 -4.31 -20.08 15.49
CA LYS A 79 -4.21 -21.01 16.63
C LYS A 79 -2.78 -21.47 16.92
N MET A 80 -1.92 -21.58 15.91
CA MET A 80 -0.51 -21.95 16.09
C MET A 80 0.31 -20.77 16.62
N ALA A 81 0.05 -19.56 16.12
CA ALA A 81 0.70 -18.34 16.54
C ALA A 81 0.28 -17.89 17.96
N SER A 82 -0.93 -18.25 18.39
CA SER A 82 -1.44 -17.93 19.73
C SER A 82 -0.90 -18.85 20.85
N LYS A 83 -0.04 -19.83 20.54
CA LYS A 83 0.58 -20.68 21.56
C LYS A 83 1.69 -19.94 22.31
N PRO A 84 1.92 -20.24 23.59
CA PRO A 84 2.99 -19.61 24.37
C PRO A 84 4.40 -19.92 23.83
N ASP A 85 4.57 -21.04 23.11
CA ASP A 85 5.76 -21.34 22.32
C ASP A 85 5.31 -21.69 20.89
N PRO A 86 5.21 -20.68 19.99
CA PRO A 86 4.72 -20.90 18.64
C PRO A 86 5.79 -21.62 17.81
N PRO A 87 5.38 -22.57 16.94
CA PRO A 87 6.31 -23.29 16.09
C PRO A 87 7.02 -22.35 15.11
N THR A 88 8.20 -22.75 14.62
CA THR A 88 8.93 -21.94 13.64
C THR A 88 8.13 -21.76 12.34
N GLN A 89 8.39 -20.68 11.61
CA GLN A 89 7.71 -20.38 10.35
C GLN A 89 7.76 -21.56 9.37
N ALA A 90 8.92 -22.23 9.24
CA ALA A 90 9.07 -23.41 8.39
C ALA A 90 8.21 -24.60 8.85
N SER A 91 7.97 -24.74 10.16
CA SER A 91 7.09 -25.76 10.72
C SER A 91 5.61 -25.41 10.49
N MET A 92 5.25 -24.13 10.62
CA MET A 92 3.91 -23.64 10.27
C MET A 92 3.60 -23.87 8.78
N ASP A 93 4.54 -23.56 7.90
CA ASP A 93 4.40 -23.75 6.45
C ASP A 93 4.21 -25.23 6.10
N LYS A 94 5.02 -26.13 6.69
CA LYS A 94 4.83 -27.58 6.54
C LYS A 94 3.44 -28.03 6.96
N ALA A 95 2.92 -27.50 8.06
CA ALA A 95 1.59 -27.86 8.58
C ALA A 95 0.45 -27.41 7.66
N LEU A 96 0.65 -26.37 6.86
CA LEU A 96 -0.30 -25.89 5.86
C LEU A 96 -0.23 -26.68 4.55
N THR A 97 0.93 -27.24 4.20
CA THR A 97 1.11 -28.03 2.96
C THR A 97 0.61 -29.49 3.04
N LEU A 98 0.24 -29.96 4.23
CA LEU A 98 -0.20 -31.34 4.50
C LEU A 98 -1.72 -31.57 4.35
N SER A 99 -2.43 -30.72 3.60
CA SER A 99 -3.86 -30.91 3.26
C SER A 99 -4.08 -31.07 1.77
#